data_AF-A0A3R9W2G1-F1
#
_entry.id   AF-A0A3R9W2G1-F1
#
_cell.length_a   1.000
_cell.length_b   1.000
_cell.length_c   1.000
_cell.angle_alpha   90.00
_cell.angle_beta   90.00
_cell.angle_gamma   90.00
#
_symmetry.space_group_name_H-M   'P 1'
#
loop_
_entity.id
_entity.type
_entity.pdbx_description
1 polymer ?
#
loop_
_entity_poly.entity_id
_entity_poly.type
_entity_poly.pdbx_seq_one_letter_code
_entity_poly.pdbx_strand_id
1 'polypeptide(L)'
;MSTTRDDLLKLHDWDELIFGGFYCLHCTPDDAWDETVAWPCQPLLDAGVTLDDAREIIAQHRDEIEAKHQARAAEVKAKKDEEKRKGQQAADDFNSRYPVGTRVIAYPSCRPEYNEADAAQTRLVTTTRTPAWALGHGEPVVSVHGYAGGISLDHVDIDHESPLGDGELLAHTLTADNLNRFDNWLDKLGIFAKGYWENVDGKLTVTGLRIGSDYSDRVVARFGDTIIRRADGSFCVRQAVTS
;
A
#
# COMPACT_ATOMS: atom_id res chain seq x y z
N MET A 1 36.81 -49.23 19.52
CA MET A 1 35.41 -49.46 19.12
C MET A 1 35.40 -49.59 17.61
N SER A 2 34.77 -50.61 17.03
CA SER A 2 34.64 -50.72 15.57
C SER A 2 33.64 -49.65 15.12
N THR A 3 34.02 -48.82 14.15
CA THR A 3 33.14 -47.80 13.56
C THR A 3 32.08 -48.53 12.74
N THR A 4 30.80 -48.23 12.94
CA THR A 4 29.72 -48.92 12.23
C THR A 4 29.53 -48.36 10.81
N ARG A 5 28.86 -49.10 9.92
CA ARG A 5 28.48 -48.62 8.57
C ARG A 5 27.72 -47.30 8.64
N ASP A 6 26.81 -47.16 9.60
CA ASP A 6 25.98 -45.97 9.78
C ASP A 6 26.82 -44.77 10.27
N ASP A 7 27.84 -45.02 11.10
CA ASP A 7 28.77 -43.96 11.53
C ASP A 7 29.61 -43.47 10.36
N LEU A 8 30.05 -44.37 9.47
CA LEU A 8 30.79 -44.00 8.27
C LEU A 8 29.92 -43.23 7.27
N LEU A 9 28.66 -43.63 7.06
CA LEU A 9 27.74 -42.88 6.18
C LEU A 9 27.49 -41.45 6.66
N LYS A 10 27.47 -41.22 7.99
CA LYS A 10 27.34 -39.87 8.56
C LYS A 10 28.63 -39.05 8.43
N LEU A 11 29.79 -39.70 8.57
CA LEU A 11 31.09 -39.03 8.50
C LEU A 11 31.44 -38.67 7.05
N HIS A 12 31.20 -39.58 6.12
CA HIS A 12 31.52 -39.47 4.70
C HIS A 12 30.34 -38.92 3.90
N ASP A 13 29.93 -37.70 4.26
CA ASP A 13 28.91 -36.95 3.51
C ASP A 13 29.39 -36.68 2.06
N TRP A 14 28.47 -36.30 1.19
CA TRP A 14 28.72 -36.11 -0.23
C TRP A 14 28.12 -34.81 -0.75
N ASP A 15 28.67 -34.33 -1.86
CA ASP A 15 28.09 -33.23 -2.62
C ASP A 15 28.09 -33.54 -4.12
N GLU A 16 27.24 -32.86 -4.87
CA GLU A 16 27.03 -33.06 -6.29
C GLU A 16 27.87 -32.07 -7.12
N LEU A 17 28.68 -32.61 -8.03
CA LEU A 17 29.40 -31.82 -9.01
C LEU A 17 28.43 -31.24 -10.05
N ILE A 18 28.70 -30.00 -10.47
CA ILE A 18 27.93 -29.27 -11.50
C ILE A 18 27.74 -30.09 -12.80
N PHE A 19 28.68 -30.97 -13.13
CA PHE A 19 28.66 -31.79 -14.36
C PHE A 19 28.06 -33.19 -14.20
N GLY A 20 27.43 -33.51 -13.06
CA GLY A 20 26.87 -34.82 -12.78
C GLY A 20 27.93 -35.80 -12.29
N GLY A 21 28.09 -35.86 -10.98
CA GLY A 21 28.99 -36.76 -10.26
C GLY A 21 28.91 -36.46 -8.77
N PHE A 22 29.28 -37.41 -7.92
CA PHE A 22 29.23 -37.23 -6.47
C PHE A 22 30.62 -37.44 -5.90
N TYR A 23 31.04 -36.56 -5.01
CA TYR A 23 32.32 -36.69 -4.32
C TYR A 23 32.12 -36.70 -2.81
N CYS A 24 33.01 -37.39 -2.11
CA CYS A 24 32.97 -37.47 -0.67
C CYS A 24 33.58 -36.20 -0.06
N LEU A 25 32.80 -35.45 0.72
CA LEU A 25 33.23 -34.24 1.43
C LEU A 25 34.30 -34.53 2.49
N HIS A 26 34.33 -35.75 3.04
CA HIS A 26 35.33 -36.13 4.04
C HIS A 26 36.67 -36.59 3.43
N CYS A 27 36.62 -37.25 2.27
CA CYS A 27 37.82 -37.80 1.63
C CYS A 27 38.44 -36.86 0.61
N THR A 28 37.70 -35.85 0.15
CA THR A 28 38.21 -34.85 -0.81
C THR A 28 38.73 -33.65 -0.02
N PRO A 29 40.04 -33.35 -0.06
CA PRO A 29 40.59 -32.17 0.59
C PRO A 29 39.98 -30.87 0.04
N ASP A 30 39.83 -29.85 0.89
CA ASP A 30 39.27 -28.54 0.50
C ASP A 30 40.05 -27.82 -0.63
N ASP A 31 41.29 -28.25 -0.91
CA ASP A 31 42.20 -27.66 -1.90
C ASP A 31 42.58 -28.60 -3.07
N ALA A 32 41.94 -29.76 -3.19
CA ALA A 32 42.23 -30.73 -4.25
C ALA A 32 41.39 -30.45 -5.51
N TRP A 33 41.92 -29.64 -6.42
CA TRP A 33 41.28 -29.31 -7.70
C TRP A 33 41.28 -30.48 -8.70
N ASP A 34 42.19 -31.45 -8.54
CA ASP A 34 42.47 -32.49 -9.53
C ASP A 34 42.15 -33.93 -9.06
N GLU A 35 41.80 -34.14 -7.78
CA GLU A 35 41.62 -35.46 -7.17
C GLU A 35 40.27 -35.58 -6.42
N THR A 36 39.16 -35.44 -7.13
CA THR A 36 37.83 -35.69 -6.54
C THR A 36 37.67 -37.18 -6.23
N VAL A 37 37.47 -37.52 -4.96
CA VAL A 37 37.18 -38.90 -4.54
C VAL A 37 35.71 -39.18 -4.75
N ALA A 38 35.38 -40.05 -5.71
CA ALA A 38 34.01 -40.44 -6.01
C ALA A 38 33.28 -41.00 -4.76
N TRP A 39 32.00 -40.66 -4.61
CA TRP A 39 31.13 -41.25 -3.60
C TRP A 39 30.27 -42.38 -4.20
N PRO A 40 30.18 -43.56 -3.57
CA PRO A 40 30.77 -43.93 -2.28
C PRO A 40 32.29 -44.14 -2.39
N CYS A 41 33.04 -43.61 -1.43
CA CYS A 41 34.50 -43.73 -1.39
C CYS A 41 34.93 -45.11 -0.87
N GLN A 42 36.21 -45.47 -1.02
CA GLN A 42 36.73 -46.79 -0.62
C GLN A 42 36.38 -47.21 0.83
N PRO A 43 36.47 -46.32 1.86
CA PRO A 43 36.04 -46.66 3.21
C PRO A 43 34.57 -47.09 3.32
N LEU A 44 33.67 -46.50 2.53
CA LEU A 44 32.26 -46.89 2.49
C LEU A 44 32.06 -48.22 1.76
N LEU A 45 32.79 -48.45 0.65
CA LEU A 45 32.80 -49.73 -0.06
C LEU A 45 33.29 -50.87 0.84
N ASP A 46 34.37 -50.63 1.60
CA ASP A 46 34.94 -51.59 2.56
C ASP A 46 33.97 -51.89 3.72
N ALA A 47 33.12 -50.92 4.07
CA ALA A 47 32.02 -51.08 5.02
C ALA A 47 30.76 -51.72 4.44
N GLY A 48 30.78 -52.11 3.16
CA GLY A 48 29.70 -52.80 2.47
C GLY A 48 28.61 -51.89 1.90
N VAL A 49 28.86 -50.58 1.75
CA VAL A 49 27.96 -49.68 1.01
C VAL A 49 28.14 -49.95 -0.49
N THR A 50 27.10 -50.43 -1.15
CA THR A 50 27.16 -50.71 -2.58
C THR A 50 26.90 -49.44 -3.42
N LEU A 51 27.16 -49.50 -4.73
CA LEU A 51 26.78 -48.43 -5.65
C LEU A 51 25.26 -48.24 -5.74
N ASP A 52 24.48 -49.31 -5.55
CA ASP A 52 23.02 -49.22 -5.53
C ASP A 52 22.52 -48.61 -4.23
N ASP A 53 23.14 -48.94 -3.08
CA ASP A 53 22.88 -48.25 -1.80
C ASP A 53 23.15 -46.74 -1.94
N ALA A 54 24.27 -46.38 -2.56
CA ALA A 54 24.64 -45.00 -2.80
C ALA A 54 23.60 -44.26 -3.66
N ARG A 55 23.16 -44.88 -4.77
CA ARG A 55 22.10 -44.32 -5.62
C ARG A 55 20.78 -44.12 -4.86
N GLU A 56 20.41 -45.09 -4.02
CA GLU A 56 19.20 -45.01 -3.20
C GLU A 56 19.30 -43.88 -2.17
N ILE A 57 20.42 -43.76 -1.46
CA ILE A 57 20.68 -42.67 -0.50
C ILE A 57 20.63 -41.30 -1.18
N ILE A 58 21.26 -41.17 -2.36
CA ILE A 58 21.24 -39.91 -3.14
C ILE A 58 19.81 -39.57 -3.58
N ALA A 59 19.07 -40.55 -4.09
CA ALA A 59 17.69 -40.35 -4.53
C ALA A 59 16.82 -39.90 -3.35
N GLN A 60 16.92 -40.57 -2.20
CA GLN A 60 16.21 -40.19 -0.99
C GLN A 60 16.57 -38.77 -0.53
N HIS A 61 17.85 -38.41 -0.51
CA HIS A 61 18.28 -37.07 -0.10
C HIS A 61 17.77 -35.97 -1.04
N ARG A 62 17.76 -36.22 -2.35
CA ARG A 62 17.16 -35.31 -3.34
C ARG A 62 15.66 -35.16 -3.14
N ASP A 63 14.95 -36.25 -2.88
CA ASP A 63 13.52 -36.21 -2.58
C ASP A 63 13.25 -35.40 -1.29
N GLU A 64 14.10 -35.54 -0.26
CA GLU A 64 14.02 -34.74 0.96
C GLU A 64 14.29 -33.25 0.73
N ILE A 65 15.29 -32.91 -0.10
CA ILE A 65 15.60 -31.52 -0.48
C ILE A 65 14.44 -30.91 -1.27
N GLU A 66 13.92 -31.63 -2.28
CA GLU A 66 12.78 -31.18 -3.08
C GLU A 66 11.55 -30.98 -2.20
N ALA A 67 11.26 -31.92 -1.29
CA ALA A 67 10.18 -31.77 -0.32
C ALA A 67 10.36 -30.53 0.57
N LYS A 68 11.58 -30.23 1.05
CA LYS A 68 11.88 -29.00 1.80
C LYS A 68 11.66 -27.74 0.95
N HIS A 69 12.09 -27.74 -0.31
CA HIS A 69 11.88 -26.61 -1.22
C HIS A 69 10.41 -26.37 -1.51
N GLN A 70 9.65 -27.43 -1.78
CA GLN A 70 8.20 -27.35 -1.99
C GLN A 70 7.49 -26.85 -0.74
N ALA A 71 7.85 -27.36 0.43
CA ALA A 71 7.31 -26.89 1.71
C ALA A 71 7.59 -25.40 1.94
N ARG A 72 8.83 -24.95 1.73
CA ARG A 72 9.21 -23.53 1.85
C ARG A 72 8.48 -22.66 0.83
N ALA A 73 8.33 -23.12 -0.42
CA ALA A 73 7.60 -22.39 -1.45
C ALA A 73 6.12 -22.25 -1.09
N ALA A 74 5.51 -23.32 -0.56
CA ALA A 74 4.14 -23.31 -0.08
C ALA A 74 3.94 -22.35 1.10
N GLU A 75 4.88 -22.35 2.07
CA GLU A 75 4.87 -21.43 3.21
C GLU A 75 4.96 -19.97 2.76
N VAL A 76 5.92 -19.64 1.88
CA VAL A 76 6.09 -18.30 1.32
C VAL A 76 4.84 -17.86 0.54
N LYS A 77 4.24 -18.77 -0.23
CA LYS A 77 2.99 -18.48 -0.95
C LYS A 77 1.85 -18.20 0.01
N ALA A 78 1.66 -19.03 1.03
CA ALA A 78 0.61 -18.84 2.03
C ALA A 78 0.76 -17.50 2.76
N LYS A 79 1.99 -17.12 3.11
CA LYS A 79 2.27 -15.80 3.73
C LYS A 79 1.90 -14.64 2.81
N LYS A 80 2.28 -14.69 1.53
CA LYS A 80 1.91 -13.66 0.54
C LYS A 80 0.40 -13.56 0.32
N ASP A 81 -0.29 -14.70 0.24
CA ASP A 81 -1.74 -14.73 0.08
C ASP A 81 -2.45 -14.12 1.30
N GLU A 82 -1.94 -14.37 2.51
CA GLU A 82 -2.44 -13.78 3.75
C GLU A 82 -2.19 -12.27 3.84
N GLU A 83 -0.99 -11.80 3.47
CA GLU A 83 -0.67 -10.36 3.37
C GLU A 83 -1.58 -9.66 2.36
N LYS A 84 -1.79 -10.27 1.19
CA LYS A 84 -2.70 -9.77 0.16
C LYS A 84 -4.15 -9.67 0.68
N ARG A 85 -4.61 -10.69 1.41
CA ARG A 85 -5.94 -10.71 2.01
C ARG A 85 -6.10 -9.58 3.04
N LYS A 86 -5.12 -9.37 3.91
CA LYS A 86 -5.13 -8.27 4.89
C LYS A 86 -5.15 -6.90 4.21
N GLY A 87 -4.32 -6.72 3.17
CA GLY A 87 -4.34 -5.53 2.34
C GLY A 87 -5.71 -5.24 1.74
N GLN A 88 -6.36 -6.26 1.18
CA GLN A 88 -7.68 -6.09 0.60
C GLN A 88 -8.72 -5.72 1.67
N GLN A 89 -8.67 -6.33 2.85
CA GLN A 89 -9.54 -5.96 3.97
C GLN A 89 -9.36 -4.50 4.39
N ALA A 90 -8.11 -4.01 4.49
CA ALA A 90 -7.85 -2.62 4.81
C ALA A 90 -8.38 -1.66 3.73
N ALA A 91 -8.23 -2.03 2.45
CA ALA A 91 -8.79 -1.27 1.33
C ALA A 91 -10.33 -1.25 1.36
N ASP A 92 -10.98 -2.38 1.66
CA ASP A 92 -12.43 -2.48 1.77
C ASP A 92 -12.96 -1.66 2.96
N ASP A 93 -12.28 -1.72 4.11
CA ASP A 93 -12.58 -0.92 5.29
C ASP A 93 -12.46 0.59 4.99
N PHE A 94 -11.42 1.00 4.28
CA PHE A 94 -11.25 2.38 3.82
C PHE A 94 -12.41 2.80 2.91
N ASN A 95 -12.72 2.00 1.89
CA ASN A 95 -13.80 2.28 0.93
C ASN A 95 -15.18 2.36 1.60
N SER A 96 -15.42 1.57 2.66
CA SER A 96 -16.67 1.60 3.40
C SER A 96 -16.91 2.91 4.16
N ARG A 97 -15.81 3.61 4.51
CA ARG A 97 -15.85 4.88 5.25
C ARG A 97 -15.72 6.08 4.33
N TYR A 98 -14.98 5.94 3.25
CA TYR A 98 -14.52 7.04 2.40
C TYR A 98 -14.79 6.71 0.92
N PRO A 99 -15.91 7.18 0.36
CA PRO A 99 -16.23 6.94 -1.04
C PRO A 99 -15.24 7.63 -2.00
N VAL A 100 -15.29 7.26 -3.28
CA VAL A 100 -14.50 7.95 -4.31
C VAL A 100 -14.86 9.43 -4.33
N GLY A 101 -13.85 10.30 -4.37
CA GLY A 101 -14.01 11.75 -4.26
C GLY A 101 -13.79 12.29 -2.85
N THR A 102 -13.58 11.44 -1.83
CA THR A 102 -13.17 11.88 -0.48
C THR A 102 -11.93 12.76 -0.56
N ARG A 103 -11.96 13.87 0.18
CA ARG A 103 -10.86 14.82 0.25
C ARG A 103 -9.77 14.30 1.18
N VAL A 104 -8.54 14.37 0.71
CA VAL A 104 -7.38 13.81 1.40
C VAL A 104 -6.17 14.73 1.28
N ILE A 105 -5.26 14.59 2.23
CA ILE A 105 -3.88 15.06 2.14
C ILE A 105 -3.03 13.83 1.83
N ALA A 106 -2.47 13.76 0.62
CA ALA A 106 -1.67 12.64 0.17
C ALA A 106 -0.18 12.99 0.15
N TYR A 107 0.66 12.02 0.49
CA TYR A 107 2.12 12.14 0.53
C TYR A 107 2.78 11.08 -0.37
N PRO A 108 2.90 11.35 -1.68
CA PRO A 108 3.31 10.32 -2.64
C PRO A 108 4.74 9.80 -2.44
N SER A 109 5.65 10.63 -1.90
CA SER A 109 7.02 10.23 -1.61
C SER A 109 7.16 9.67 -0.20
N CYS A 110 6.99 10.51 0.82
CA CYS A 110 7.09 10.10 2.22
C CYS A 110 6.17 10.95 3.12
N ARG A 111 5.77 10.39 4.26
CA ARG A 111 5.03 11.17 5.26
C ARG A 111 5.93 12.19 5.97
N PRO A 112 5.36 13.28 6.51
CA PRO A 112 6.12 14.30 7.24
C PRO A 112 6.92 13.76 8.44
N GLU A 113 6.43 12.70 9.10
CA GLU A 113 7.12 12.11 10.26
C GLU A 113 8.43 11.40 9.89
N TYR A 114 8.60 11.04 8.61
CA TYR A 114 9.83 10.43 8.11
C TYR A 114 10.79 11.48 7.54
N ASN A 115 10.27 12.45 6.78
CA ASN A 115 11.04 13.53 6.20
C ASN A 115 10.14 14.72 5.84
N GLU A 116 10.12 15.72 6.73
CA GLU A 116 9.28 16.91 6.58
C GLU A 116 9.58 17.71 5.31
N ALA A 117 10.86 17.85 4.93
CA ALA A 117 11.25 18.67 3.78
C ALA A 117 10.77 18.07 2.45
N ASP A 118 10.86 16.75 2.30
CA ASP A 118 10.40 16.04 1.11
C ASP A 118 8.86 15.93 1.08
N ALA A 119 8.24 15.67 2.23
CA ALA A 119 6.79 15.69 2.37
C ALA A 119 6.22 17.07 2.00
N ALA A 120 6.86 18.18 2.42
CA ALA A 120 6.41 19.53 2.07
C ALA A 120 6.44 19.81 0.56
N GLN A 121 7.39 19.22 -0.17
CA GLN A 121 7.50 19.40 -1.63
C GLN A 121 6.51 18.55 -2.42
N THR A 122 6.14 17.39 -1.88
CA THR A 122 5.30 16.40 -2.60
C THR A 122 3.88 16.30 -2.06
N ARG A 123 3.55 16.98 -0.96
CA ARG A 123 2.21 17.00 -0.35
C ARG A 123 1.16 17.50 -1.33
N LEU A 124 0.10 16.72 -1.46
CA LEU A 124 -1.07 17.05 -2.30
C LEU A 124 -2.32 17.16 -1.43
N VAL A 125 -3.00 18.30 -1.48
CA VAL A 125 -4.36 18.42 -0.94
C VAL A 125 -5.34 18.21 -2.08
N THR A 126 -5.97 17.03 -2.13
CA THR A 126 -6.62 16.49 -3.33
C THR A 126 -7.84 15.62 -2.98
N THR A 127 -8.39 14.88 -3.94
CA THR A 127 -9.47 13.91 -3.73
C THR A 127 -9.09 12.54 -4.28
N THR A 128 -9.67 11.49 -3.70
CA THR A 128 -9.55 10.12 -4.24
C THR A 128 -10.20 10.02 -5.61
N ARG A 129 -9.55 9.29 -6.53
CA ARG A 129 -9.98 9.10 -7.93
C ARG A 129 -10.58 7.71 -8.18
N THR A 130 -10.24 6.74 -7.33
CA THR A 130 -10.68 5.34 -7.43
C THR A 130 -11.03 4.82 -6.04
N PRO A 131 -11.74 3.69 -5.94
CA PRO A 131 -11.72 2.90 -4.72
C PRO A 131 -10.27 2.52 -4.37
N ALA A 132 -9.99 2.32 -3.10
CA ALA A 132 -8.75 1.71 -2.63
C ALA A 132 -8.69 0.23 -3.05
N TRP A 133 -7.47 -0.29 -3.26
CA TRP A 133 -7.22 -1.69 -3.62
C TRP A 133 -5.89 -2.18 -3.07
N ALA A 134 -5.70 -3.51 -2.98
CA ALA A 134 -4.43 -4.10 -2.57
C ALA A 134 -3.50 -4.38 -3.77
N LEU A 135 -2.22 -4.04 -3.63
CA LEU A 135 -1.17 -4.44 -4.57
C LEU A 135 -0.85 -5.94 -4.45
N GLY A 136 -0.04 -6.46 -5.39
CA GLY A 136 0.33 -7.89 -5.42
C GLY A 136 1.06 -8.39 -4.17
N HIS A 137 1.68 -7.49 -3.40
CA HIS A 137 2.34 -7.76 -2.12
C HIS A 137 1.48 -7.35 -0.91
N GLY A 138 0.21 -7.03 -1.10
CA GLY A 138 -0.75 -6.75 -0.03
C GLY A 138 -0.75 -5.33 0.53
N GLU A 139 0.02 -4.40 -0.02
CA GLU A 139 -0.08 -3.00 0.38
C GLU A 139 -1.40 -2.38 -0.11
N PRO A 140 -2.25 -1.83 0.78
CA PRO A 140 -3.44 -1.12 0.37
C PRO A 140 -3.09 0.27 -0.16
N VAL A 141 -3.62 0.63 -1.32
CA VAL A 141 -3.34 1.90 -1.98
C VAL A 141 -4.62 2.54 -2.52
N VAL A 142 -4.58 3.85 -2.77
CA VAL A 142 -5.63 4.61 -3.46
C VAL A 142 -5.03 5.55 -4.50
N SER A 143 -5.71 5.76 -5.63
CA SER A 143 -5.33 6.79 -6.59
C SER A 143 -5.96 8.12 -6.20
N VAL A 144 -5.23 9.21 -6.40
CA VAL A 144 -5.71 10.57 -6.14
C VAL A 144 -5.55 11.45 -7.39
N HIS A 145 -6.29 12.56 -7.45
CA HIS A 145 -6.07 13.57 -8.48
C HIS A 145 -4.69 14.25 -8.30
N GLY A 146 -4.00 14.53 -9.41
CA GLY A 146 -2.67 15.13 -9.40
C GLY A 146 -1.50 14.16 -9.23
N TYR A 147 -1.77 12.85 -9.08
CA TYR A 147 -0.72 11.82 -9.02
C TYR A 147 -1.03 10.61 -9.91
N ALA A 148 0.03 10.05 -10.50
CA ALA A 148 -0.04 8.85 -11.33
C ALA A 148 0.29 7.61 -10.47
N GLY A 149 -0.57 6.59 -10.52
CA GLY A 149 -0.44 5.38 -9.69
C GLY A 149 -1.25 5.43 -8.39
N GLY A 150 -1.04 4.43 -7.54
CA GLY A 150 -1.62 4.35 -6.20
C GLY A 150 -0.66 4.87 -5.15
N ILE A 151 -1.19 5.52 -4.12
CA ILE A 151 -0.48 5.95 -2.92
C ILE A 151 -0.91 5.03 -1.78
N SER A 152 0.04 4.54 -0.98
CA SER A 152 -0.26 3.75 0.22
C SER A 152 -1.27 4.46 1.11
N LEU A 153 -2.26 3.73 1.65
CA LEU A 153 -3.22 4.31 2.58
C LEU A 153 -2.56 4.88 3.83
N ASP A 154 -1.39 4.36 4.23
CA ASP A 154 -0.63 4.92 5.35
C ASP A 154 -0.07 6.31 4.99
N HIS A 155 0.07 6.65 3.71
CA HIS A 155 0.51 7.95 3.21
C HIS A 155 -0.65 8.86 2.80
N VAL A 156 -1.86 8.61 3.30
CA VAL A 156 -3.07 9.38 2.99
C VAL A 156 -3.80 9.74 4.28
N ASP A 157 -3.88 11.03 4.56
CA ASP A 157 -4.72 11.54 5.65
C ASP A 157 -6.07 12.02 5.09
N ILE A 158 -7.14 11.82 5.85
CA ILE A 158 -8.43 12.44 5.53
C ILE A 158 -8.37 13.92 5.91
N ASP A 159 -8.73 14.80 4.98
CA ASP A 159 -8.75 16.25 5.20
C ASP A 159 -10.01 16.67 5.98
N HIS A 160 -10.00 16.47 7.30
CA HIS A 160 -11.12 16.82 8.19
C HIS A 160 -11.29 18.35 8.40
N GLU A 161 -10.30 19.18 8.03
CA GLU A 161 -10.40 20.63 8.21
C GLU A 161 -11.36 21.28 7.21
N SER A 162 -11.62 20.60 6.08
CA SER A 162 -12.58 21.03 5.09
C SER A 162 -14.00 21.17 5.69
N PRO A 163 -14.66 22.34 5.65
CA PRO A 163 -16.07 22.47 5.95
C PRO A 163 -16.94 21.74 4.92
N LEU A 164 -16.35 21.12 3.89
CA LEU A 164 -17.06 20.38 2.84
C LEU A 164 -17.18 18.85 3.04
N GLY A 165 -16.67 18.31 4.16
CA GLY A 165 -16.88 16.90 4.56
C GLY A 165 -16.33 15.83 3.61
N ASP A 166 -16.60 14.56 3.93
CA ASP A 166 -15.79 13.39 3.55
C ASP A 166 -16.22 12.70 2.22
N GLY A 167 -16.86 13.42 1.28
CA GLY A 167 -17.40 12.89 0.00
C GLY A 167 -18.85 12.42 0.14
N GLU A 168 -19.79 12.80 -0.73
CA GLU A 168 -19.92 12.36 -2.13
C GLU A 168 -20.36 13.48 -3.09
N LEU A 169 -20.68 14.64 -2.56
CA LEU A 169 -20.60 15.95 -3.20
C LEU A 169 -20.05 16.81 -2.07
N LEU A 170 -19.06 17.66 -2.35
CA LEU A 170 -18.54 18.64 -1.37
C LEU A 170 -19.64 19.68 -1.13
N ALA A 171 -20.72 19.26 -0.48
CA ALA A 171 -22.06 19.81 -0.48
C ALA A 171 -22.48 20.11 0.95
N HIS A 172 -22.43 21.37 1.34
CA HIS A 172 -22.76 21.77 2.72
C HIS A 172 -23.74 22.91 2.74
N THR A 173 -24.72 22.77 3.63
CA THR A 173 -25.68 23.82 3.91
C THR A 173 -24.97 24.98 4.59
N LEU A 174 -24.99 26.14 3.96
CA LEU A 174 -24.48 27.38 4.54
C LEU A 174 -25.44 27.82 5.66
N THR A 175 -24.91 28.07 6.84
CA THR A 175 -25.64 28.63 7.98
C THR A 175 -24.91 29.85 8.52
N ALA A 176 -25.59 30.64 9.34
CA ALA A 176 -24.93 31.75 10.03
C ALA A 176 -23.77 31.26 10.91
N ASP A 177 -23.94 30.10 11.53
CA ASP A 177 -22.95 29.52 12.46
C ASP A 177 -21.67 29.04 11.76
N ASN A 178 -21.79 28.53 10.54
CA ASN A 178 -20.64 28.00 9.79
C ASN A 178 -20.04 28.98 8.77
N LEU A 179 -20.60 30.19 8.64
CA LEU A 179 -20.16 31.20 7.67
C LEU A 179 -18.65 31.49 7.75
N ASN A 180 -18.14 31.80 8.94
CA ASN A 180 -16.72 32.13 9.13
C ASN A 180 -15.80 30.94 8.81
N ARG A 181 -16.28 29.71 9.05
CA ARG A 181 -15.52 28.51 8.70
C ARG A 181 -15.42 28.34 7.18
N PHE A 182 -16.51 28.60 6.45
CA PHE A 182 -16.52 28.61 4.99
C PHE A 182 -15.62 29.68 4.39
N ASP A 183 -15.70 30.90 4.91
CA ASP A 183 -14.91 32.05 4.47
C ASP A 183 -13.40 31.76 4.61
N ASN A 184 -12.97 31.37 5.82
CA ASN A 184 -11.57 31.00 6.10
C ASN A 184 -11.07 29.83 5.22
N TRP A 185 -11.94 28.87 4.93
CA TRP A 185 -11.58 27.73 4.09
C TRP A 185 -11.42 28.13 2.62
N LEU A 186 -12.29 29.00 2.10
CA LEU A 186 -12.17 29.54 0.75
C LEU A 186 -10.91 30.42 0.61
N ASP A 187 -10.59 31.22 1.63
CA ASP A 187 -9.36 32.01 1.68
C ASP A 187 -8.10 31.14 1.60
N LYS A 188 -8.07 30.02 2.35
CA LYS A 188 -6.96 29.03 2.27
C LYS A 188 -6.81 28.41 0.88
N LEU A 189 -7.89 28.35 0.10
CA LEU A 189 -7.86 27.88 -1.29
C LEU A 189 -7.51 28.99 -2.30
N GLY A 190 -7.27 30.23 -1.84
CA GLY A 190 -7.06 31.38 -2.70
C GLY A 190 -8.33 31.82 -3.44
N ILE A 191 -9.51 31.43 -2.96
CA ILE A 191 -10.79 31.80 -3.55
C ILE A 191 -11.38 32.94 -2.74
N PHE A 192 -11.63 34.07 -3.40
CA PHE A 192 -12.25 35.21 -2.75
C PHE A 192 -13.67 34.88 -2.29
N ALA A 193 -13.94 35.06 -1.00
CA ALA A 193 -15.25 34.95 -0.41
C ALA A 193 -15.61 36.23 0.35
N LYS A 194 -16.90 36.56 0.41
CA LYS A 194 -17.39 37.68 1.20
C LYS A 194 -18.84 37.48 1.58
N GLY A 195 -19.23 37.92 2.78
CA GLY A 195 -20.63 37.98 3.18
C GLY A 195 -21.50 38.66 2.12
N TYR A 196 -22.62 38.02 1.78
CA TYR A 196 -23.64 38.57 0.89
C TYR A 196 -24.62 39.37 1.73
N TRP A 197 -24.73 40.67 1.44
CA TRP A 197 -25.54 41.61 2.23
C TRP A 197 -26.82 41.97 1.49
N GLU A 198 -27.95 41.85 2.18
CA GLU A 198 -29.27 42.26 1.70
C GLU A 198 -29.92 43.22 2.70
N ASN A 199 -30.91 43.98 2.24
CA ASN A 199 -31.74 44.79 3.13
C ASN A 199 -32.91 43.94 3.61
N VAL A 200 -32.89 43.56 4.89
CA VAL A 200 -33.93 42.77 5.55
C VAL A 200 -34.53 43.67 6.64
N ASP A 201 -35.83 43.96 6.52
CA ASP A 201 -36.58 44.81 7.45
C ASP A 201 -35.94 46.21 7.69
N GLY A 202 -35.42 46.82 6.62
CA GLY A 202 -34.80 48.15 6.68
C GLY A 202 -33.35 48.15 7.20
N LYS A 203 -32.78 46.97 7.49
CA LYS A 203 -31.41 46.81 7.98
C LYS A 203 -30.55 46.02 7.00
N LEU A 204 -29.33 46.50 6.78
CA LEU A 204 -28.32 45.75 6.03
C LEU A 204 -27.86 44.54 6.86
N THR A 205 -28.12 43.35 6.34
CA THR A 205 -27.93 42.07 7.03
C THR A 205 -27.19 41.11 6.12
N VAL A 206 -26.23 40.35 6.66
CA VAL A 206 -25.60 39.24 5.92
C VAL A 206 -26.62 38.11 5.82
N THR A 207 -26.97 37.70 4.61
CA THR A 207 -27.94 36.63 4.34
C THR A 207 -27.30 35.42 3.66
N GLY A 208 -26.00 35.46 3.42
CA GLY A 208 -25.28 34.38 2.75
C GLY A 208 -23.80 34.68 2.50
N LEU A 209 -23.22 33.94 1.57
CA LEU A 209 -21.84 34.04 1.15
C LEU A 209 -21.75 34.15 -0.38
N ARG A 210 -20.97 35.12 -0.85
CA ARG A 210 -20.56 35.24 -2.25
C ARG A 210 -19.18 34.60 -2.41
N ILE A 211 -19.04 33.73 -3.41
CA ILE A 211 -17.83 32.98 -3.71
C ILE A 211 -17.37 33.31 -5.13
N GLY A 212 -16.08 33.62 -5.31
CA GLY A 212 -15.47 34.06 -6.56
C GLY A 212 -15.12 35.55 -6.57
N SER A 213 -14.07 35.92 -7.31
CA SER A 213 -13.56 37.30 -7.40
C SER A 213 -14.19 38.11 -8.53
N ASP A 214 -14.57 37.47 -9.64
CA ASP A 214 -15.04 38.14 -10.84
C ASP A 214 -16.56 38.07 -10.98
N TYR A 215 -17.13 38.99 -11.77
CA TYR A 215 -18.59 39.04 -11.95
C TYR A 215 -19.12 37.89 -12.80
N SER A 216 -18.27 37.24 -13.61
CA SER A 216 -18.65 36.18 -14.54
C SER A 216 -18.70 34.79 -13.93
N ASP A 217 -17.99 34.54 -12.83
CA ASP A 217 -17.88 33.22 -12.18
C ASP A 217 -18.42 33.21 -10.73
N ARG A 218 -18.85 34.36 -10.21
CA ARG A 218 -19.41 34.44 -8.86
C ARG A 218 -20.65 33.56 -8.69
N VAL A 219 -20.69 32.86 -7.57
CA VAL A 219 -21.91 32.23 -7.05
C VAL A 219 -22.28 32.84 -5.71
N VAL A 220 -23.59 32.90 -5.43
CA VAL A 220 -24.12 33.39 -4.15
C VAL A 220 -24.92 32.26 -3.52
N ALA A 221 -24.51 31.84 -2.33
CA ALA A 221 -25.25 30.91 -1.50
C ALA A 221 -25.90 31.68 -0.35
N ARG A 222 -27.22 31.61 -0.23
CA ARG A 222 -27.96 32.15 0.91
C ARG A 222 -27.91 31.16 2.07
N PHE A 223 -28.21 31.62 3.28
CA PHE A 223 -28.39 30.70 4.41
C PHE A 223 -29.50 29.70 4.10
N GLY A 224 -29.20 28.41 4.32
CA GLY A 224 -30.03 27.28 3.92
C GLY A 224 -29.64 26.66 2.57
N ASP A 225 -28.95 27.39 1.69
CA ASP A 225 -28.47 26.84 0.42
C ASP A 225 -27.31 25.87 0.64
N THR A 226 -27.19 24.87 -0.23
CA THR A 226 -26.03 23.96 -0.25
C THR A 226 -24.96 24.48 -1.21
N ILE A 227 -23.78 24.81 -0.70
CA ILE A 227 -22.58 25.09 -1.51
C ILE A 227 -22.00 23.76 -1.96
N ILE A 228 -21.81 23.58 -3.28
CA ILE A 228 -21.24 22.39 -3.90
C ILE A 228 -19.94 22.77 -4.60
N ARG A 229 -18.80 22.20 -4.19
CA ARG A 229 -17.56 22.30 -4.95
C ARG A 229 -17.44 21.14 -5.93
N ARG A 230 -17.21 21.45 -7.21
CA ARG A 230 -17.04 20.48 -8.29
C ARG A 230 -15.59 19.99 -8.36
N ALA A 231 -15.38 18.86 -9.05
CA ALA A 231 -14.07 18.24 -9.22
C ALA A 231 -13.07 19.14 -9.98
N ASP A 232 -13.55 20.02 -10.86
CA ASP A 232 -12.76 21.02 -11.58
C ASP A 232 -12.38 22.24 -10.72
N GLY A 233 -12.78 22.26 -9.44
CA GLY A 233 -12.53 23.34 -8.49
C GLY A 233 -13.56 24.46 -8.51
N SER A 234 -14.50 24.46 -9.46
CA SER A 234 -15.59 25.44 -9.52
C SER A 234 -16.65 25.20 -8.44
N PHE A 235 -17.49 26.21 -8.20
CA PHE A 235 -18.56 26.14 -7.21
C PHE A 235 -19.91 26.27 -7.89
N CYS A 236 -20.90 25.52 -7.41
CA CYS A 236 -22.30 25.78 -7.69
C CYS A 236 -23.11 25.75 -6.41
N VAL A 237 -24.29 26.33 -6.45
CA VAL A 237 -25.19 26.42 -5.30
C VAL A 237 -26.46 25.65 -5.63
N ARG A 238 -26.87 24.75 -4.74
CA ARG A 238 -28.20 24.16 -4.76
C ARG A 238 -29.06 24.91 -3.76
N GLN A 239 -30.10 25.57 -4.25
CA GLN A 239 -30.99 26.37 -3.43
C GLN A 239 -31.72 25.53 -2.39
N ALA A 240 -31.95 26.10 -1.20
CA ALA A 240 -32.86 25.53 -0.22
C ALA A 240 -34.25 25.40 -0.85
N VAL A 241 -34.94 24.29 -0.58
CA VAL A 241 -36.35 24.18 -0.95
C VAL A 241 -37.13 25.06 0.03
N THR A 242 -37.71 26.14 -0.47
CA THR A 242 -38.66 26.96 0.30
C THR A 242 -39.91 26.12 0.55
N SER A 243 -40.04 25.61 1.78
CA SER A 243 -41.26 25.03 2.31
C SER A 243 -42.28 26.10 2.68
#